data_AF-A0A540V553-F1
#
_entry.id   AF-A0A540V553-F1
#
_cell.length_a   1.000
_cell.length_b   1.000
_cell.length_c   1.000
_cell.angle_alpha   90.00
_cell.angle_beta   90.00
_cell.angle_gamma   90.00
#
_symmetry.space_group_name_H-M   'P 1'
#
loop_
_entity.id
_entity.type
_entity.pdbx_description
1 polymer ?
#
loop_
_entity_poly.entity_id
_entity_poly.type
_entity_poly.pdbx_seq_one_letter_code
_entity_poly.pdbx_strand_id
1 'polypeptide(L)'
;ALVNSPFMVLKLIIVWTIVQLIEGKLITPNIVGTSLKIHPITIIFVLLTAGSLFGVAGVVLGIPGYAVIKVLVSHMFKLFKRRYNRFEENEANRYKI
;
A
#
# COMPACT_ATOMS: atom_id res chain seq x y z
N ALA A 1 -42.66 13.63 -0.89
CA ALA A 1 -41.55 12.68 -1.17
C ALA A 1 -40.18 13.18 -0.69
N LEU A 2 -39.90 14.50 -0.70
CA LEU A 2 -38.61 15.09 -0.34
C LEU A 2 -38.39 15.41 1.16
N VAL A 3 -39.27 15.00 2.07
CA VAL A 3 -39.10 15.26 3.52
C VAL A 3 -38.63 14.03 4.31
N ASN A 4 -38.85 12.81 3.81
CA ASN A 4 -38.20 11.60 4.33
C ASN A 4 -36.78 11.42 3.77
N SER A 5 -36.54 11.91 2.55
CA SER A 5 -35.27 11.80 1.82
C SER A 5 -34.07 12.54 2.48
N PRO A 6 -34.20 13.77 3.01
CA PRO A 6 -33.09 14.52 3.59
C PRO A 6 -32.61 13.90 4.91
N PHE A 7 -33.54 13.38 5.72
CA PHE A 7 -33.21 12.67 6.96
C PHE A 7 -32.44 11.37 6.69
N MET A 8 -32.75 10.67 5.59
CA MET A 8 -32.03 9.47 5.19
C MET A 8 -30.61 9.79 4.71
N VAL A 9 -30.44 10.86 3.92
CA VAL A 9 -29.13 11.36 3.48
C VAL A 9 -28.31 11.82 4.67
N LEU A 10 -28.92 12.51 5.65
CA LEU A 10 -28.24 12.92 6.87
C LEU A 10 -27.73 11.72 7.67
N LYS A 11 -28.57 10.68 7.86
CA LYS A 11 -28.15 9.43 8.51
C LYS A 11 -27.03 8.73 7.73
N LEU A 12 -27.13 8.67 6.41
CA LEU A 12 -26.08 8.11 5.55
C LEU A 12 -24.76 8.84 5.74
N ILE A 13 -24.76 10.18 5.71
CA ILE A 13 -23.54 10.98 5.90
C ILE A 13 -22.92 10.72 7.27
N ILE A 14 -23.74 10.66 8.33
CA ILE A 14 -23.25 10.40 9.69
C ILE A 14 -22.59 9.02 9.76
N VAL A 15 -23.29 7.97 9.31
CA VAL A 15 -22.76 6.59 9.35
C VAL A 15 -21.53 6.47 8.44
N TRP A 16 -21.59 7.00 7.23
CA TRP A 16 -20.47 7.01 6.27
C TRP A 16 -19.23 7.67 6.87
N THR A 17 -19.39 8.83 7.51
CA THR A 17 -18.28 9.54 8.15
C THR A 17 -17.66 8.72 9.27
N ILE A 18 -18.48 8.08 10.11
CA ILE A 18 -17.99 7.21 11.19
C ILE A 18 -17.20 6.02 10.61
N VAL A 19 -17.75 5.34 9.60
CA VAL A 19 -17.10 4.22 8.93
C VAL A 19 -15.77 4.66 8.32
N GLN A 20 -15.75 5.78 7.59
CA GLN A 20 -14.53 6.27 6.93
C GLN A 20 -13.45 6.73 7.91
N LEU A 21 -13.85 7.28 9.05
CA LEU A 21 -12.91 7.61 10.13
C LEU A 21 -12.29 6.35 10.73
N ILE A 22 -13.07 5.30 10.98
CA ILE A 22 -12.59 4.02 11.50
C ILE A 22 -11.68 3.34 10.48
N GLU A 23 -12.11 3.26 9.22
CA GLU A 23 -11.34 2.67 8.14
C GLU A 23 -10.01 3.40 7.93
N GLY A 24 -10.06 4.74 7.80
CA GLY A 24 -8.89 5.55 7.50
C GLY A 24 -7.89 5.66 8.65
N LYS A 25 -8.34 5.69 9.91
CA LYS A 25 -7.47 5.92 11.07
C LYS A 25 -7.10 4.67 11.86
N LEU A 26 -7.94 3.62 11.86
CA LEU A 26 -7.70 2.42 12.67
C LEU A 26 -7.40 1.19 11.82
N ILE A 27 -8.24 0.92 10.81
CA ILE A 27 -8.14 -0.30 10.01
C ILE A 27 -6.95 -0.20 9.05
N THR A 28 -6.84 0.91 8.32
CA THR A 28 -5.77 1.15 7.35
C THR A 28 -4.38 0.99 8.01
N PRO A 29 -3.99 1.74 9.05
CA PRO A 29 -2.64 1.60 9.61
C PRO A 29 -2.36 0.23 10.25
N ASN A 30 -3.37 -0.44 10.81
CA ASN A 30 -3.18 -1.76 11.41
C ASN A 30 -3.02 -2.87 10.36
N ILE A 31 -3.61 -2.74 9.17
CA ILE A 31 -3.54 -3.75 8.11
C ILE A 31 -2.38 -3.45 7.14
N VAL A 32 -2.20 -2.21 6.73
CA VAL A 32 -1.08 -1.77 5.86
C VAL A 32 0.11 -1.36 6.73
N GLY A 33 0.54 -2.28 7.60
CA GLY A 33 1.42 -2.06 8.75
C GLY A 33 2.85 -1.59 8.49
N THR A 34 3.28 -1.31 7.26
CA THR A 34 4.55 -0.59 7.02
C THR A 34 4.51 0.03 5.64
N SER A 35 4.56 1.36 5.57
CA SER A 35 4.61 2.11 4.32
C SER A 35 5.63 1.47 3.38
N LEU A 36 5.17 0.95 2.24
CA LEU A 36 6.04 0.63 1.12
C LEU A 36 6.83 1.92 0.85
N LYS A 37 8.10 1.98 1.26
CA LYS A 37 9.00 3.12 1.00
C LYS A 37 9.19 3.24 -0.52
N ILE A 38 8.26 3.92 -1.18
CA ILE A 38 8.21 4.14 -2.62
C ILE A 38 8.47 5.62 -2.77
N HIS A 39 9.53 5.96 -3.50
CA HIS A 39 9.80 7.37 -3.78
C HIS A 39 8.72 7.93 -4.71
N PRO A 40 8.15 9.12 -4.43
CA PRO A 40 7.09 9.71 -5.27
C PRO A 40 7.43 9.75 -6.76
N ILE A 41 8.71 9.95 -7.08
CA ILE A 41 9.21 9.97 -8.46
C ILE A 41 8.99 8.65 -9.22
N THR A 42 9.08 7.51 -8.54
CA THR A 42 8.85 6.19 -9.15
C THR A 42 7.36 5.99 -9.47
N ILE A 43 6.46 6.56 -8.67
CA ILE A 43 5.01 6.52 -8.93
C ILE A 43 4.70 7.34 -10.19
N ILE A 44 5.27 8.55 -10.29
CA ILE A 44 5.11 9.39 -11.48
C ILE A 44 5.61 8.66 -12.74
N PHE A 45 6.80 8.05 -12.67
CA PHE A 45 7.34 7.31 -13.80
C PHE A 45 6.46 6.12 -14.22
N VAL A 46 5.96 5.35 -13.25
CA VAL A 46 5.02 4.24 -13.50
C VAL A 46 3.73 4.73 -14.13
N LEU A 47 3.14 5.82 -13.63
CA LEU A 47 1.89 6.37 -14.16
C LEU A 47 2.06 6.90 -15.59
N LEU A 48 3.16 7.58 -15.89
CA LEU A 48 3.44 8.07 -17.24
C LEU A 48 3.66 6.91 -18.22
N THR A 49 4.40 5.89 -17.81
CA THR A 49 4.70 4.72 -18.65
C THR A 49 3.46 3.84 -18.84
N ALA A 50 2.71 3.57 -17.77
CA ALA A 50 1.49 2.76 -17.87
C ALA A 50 0.38 3.52 -18.62
N GLY A 51 0.27 4.83 -18.40
CA GLY A 51 -0.64 5.72 -19.12
C GLY A 51 -0.35 5.80 -20.62
N SER A 52 0.92 5.80 -21.03
CA SER A 52 1.27 5.79 -22.46
C SER A 52 1.05 4.42 -23.13
N LEU A 53 1.25 3.32 -22.41
CA LEU A 53 1.09 1.96 -22.94
C LEU A 53 -0.37 1.50 -23.04
N PHE A 54 -1.19 1.79 -22.02
CA PHE A 54 -2.56 1.28 -21.90
C PHE A 54 -3.61 2.38 -21.69
N GLY A 55 -3.24 3.65 -21.83
CA GLY A 55 -4.16 4.78 -21.65
C GLY A 55 -4.68 4.90 -20.22
N VAL A 56 -5.94 5.30 -20.07
CA VAL A 56 -6.60 5.48 -18.76
C VAL A 56 -6.60 4.18 -17.94
N ALA A 57 -6.77 3.03 -18.59
CA ALA A 57 -6.72 1.73 -17.91
C ALA A 57 -5.33 1.47 -17.29
N GLY A 58 -4.27 1.88 -17.99
CA GLY A 58 -2.89 1.79 -17.48
C GLY A 58 -2.63 2.67 -16.27
N VAL A 59 -3.23 3.85 -16.21
CA VAL A 59 -3.12 4.74 -15.02
C VAL A 59 -3.78 4.10 -13.80
N VAL A 60 -4.98 3.53 -13.97
CA VAL A 60 -5.72 2.85 -12.89
C VAL A 60 -4.98 1.60 -12.40
N LEU A 61 -4.44 0.81 -13.32
CA LEU A 61 -3.74 -0.44 -12.99
C LEU A 61 -2.26 -0.25 -12.65
N GLY A 62 -1.67 0.90 -12.97
CA GLY A 62 -0.22 1.15 -12.80
C GLY A 62 0.22 1.10 -11.35
N ILE A 63 -0.53 1.72 -10.45
CA ILE A 63 -0.23 1.73 -9.01
C ILE A 63 -0.34 0.32 -8.40
N PRO A 64 -1.47 -0.41 -8.52
CA PRO A 64 -1.57 -1.75 -7.97
C PRO A 64 -0.60 -2.72 -8.65
N GLY A 65 -0.37 -2.61 -9.95
CA GLY A 65 0.60 -3.43 -10.68
C GLY A 65 2.03 -3.25 -10.16
N TYR A 66 2.47 -2.00 -9.97
CA TYR A 66 3.79 -1.71 -9.40
C TYR A 66 3.92 -2.23 -7.96
N ALA A 67 2.88 -2.10 -7.14
CA ALA A 67 2.88 -2.62 -5.78
C ALA A 67 3.10 -4.15 -5.75
N VAL A 68 2.41 -4.89 -6.63
CA VAL A 68 2.58 -6.36 -6.75
C VAL A 68 4.01 -6.71 -7.17
N ILE A 69 4.54 -6.08 -8.22
CA ILE A 69 5.91 -6.33 -8.69
C ILE A 69 6.93 -6.06 -7.57
N LYS A 70 6.78 -4.93 -6.87
CA LYS A 70 7.68 -4.57 -5.78
C LYS A 70 7.65 -5.59 -4.63
N VAL A 71 6.47 -6.08 -4.27
CA VAL A 71 6.32 -7.12 -3.24
C VAL A 71 6.97 -8.43 -3.69
N LEU A 72 6.76 -8.85 -4.93
CA LEU A 72 7.38 -10.06 -5.49
C LEU A 72 8.90 -9.97 -5.46
N VAL A 73 9.47 -8.86 -5.93
CA VAL A 73 10.92 -8.62 -5.91
C VAL A 73 11.44 -8.62 -4.47
N SER A 74 10.79 -7.90 -3.56
CA SER A 74 11.19 -7.85 -2.15
C SER A 74 11.14 -9.22 -1.48
N HIS A 75 10.10 -10.00 -1.75
CA HIS A 75 9.95 -11.35 -1.21
C HIS A 75 11.00 -12.30 -1.79
N MET A 76 11.25 -12.23 -3.10
CA MET A 76 12.26 -13.02 -3.77
C MET A 76 13.67 -12.69 -3.24
N PHE A 77 14.03 -11.42 -3.10
CA PHE A 77 15.30 -11.00 -2.47
C PHE A 77 15.42 -11.49 -1.03
N LYS A 78 14.33 -11.49 -0.24
CA LYS A 78 14.34 -12.03 1.13
C LYS A 78 14.61 -13.54 1.13
N LEU A 79 14.01 -14.29 0.19
CA LEU A 79 14.26 -15.72 0.02
C LEU A 79 15.71 -16.00 -0.42
N PHE A 80 16.24 -15.22 -1.37
CA PHE A 80 17.64 -15.32 -1.80
C PHE A 80 18.61 -14.97 -0.67
N LYS A 81 18.39 -13.88 0.07
CA LYS A 81 19.22 -13.50 1.22
C LYS A 81 19.19 -14.56 2.32
N ARG A 82 18.03 -15.19 2.57
CA ARG A 82 17.92 -16.31 3.53
C ARG A 82 18.75 -17.53 3.10
N ARG A 83 18.99 -17.71 1.81
CA ARG A 83 19.85 -18.78 1.27
C ARG A 83 21.34 -18.49 1.49
N TYR A 84 21.75 -17.22 1.46
CA TYR A 84 23.16 -16.81 1.56
C TYR A 84 23.62 -16.54 3.00
N ASN A 85 22.76 -16.01 3.88
CA ASN A 85 23.14 -15.62 5.25
C ASN A 85 23.29 -16.77 6.26
N ARG A 86 23.45 -18.03 5.82
CA ARG A 86 23.72 -19.15 6.75
C ARG A 86 25.14 -19.14 7.35
N PHE A 87 25.94 -18.11 7.05
CA PHE A 87 27.31 -17.93 7.54
C PHE A 87 27.56 -16.59 8.26
N GLU A 88 26.52 -15.77 8.47
CA GLU A 88 26.65 -14.41 9.06
C GLU A 88 25.87 -14.27 10.37
N GLU A 89 25.72 -15.38 11.12
CA GLU A 89 24.95 -15.42 12.38
C GLU A 89 25.81 -15.18 13.64
N ASN A 90 27.15 -15.04 13.52
CA ASN A 90 28.03 -15.10 14.71
C ASN A 90 28.93 -13.87 15.01
N GLU A 91 29.02 -12.84 14.16
CA GLU A 91 29.94 -11.70 14.42
C GLU A 91 29.27 -10.41 14.91
N ALA A 92 28.00 -10.18 14.61
CA ALA A 92 27.32 -8.93 15.00
C ALA A 92 26.91 -8.86 16.49
N ASN A 93 26.97 -9.98 17.22
CA ASN A 93 26.71 -10.03 18.67
C ASN A 93 27.98 -9.84 19.54
N ARG A 94 29.14 -9.57 18.91
CA ARG A 94 30.45 -9.38 19.59
C ARG A 94 30.82 -7.91 19.83
N TYR A 95 29.90 -6.96 19.60
CA TYR A 95 30.08 -5.52 19.87
C TYR A 95 29.09 -4.97 20.91
N LYS A 96 28.36 -5.85 21.59
CA LYS A 96 27.59 -5.52 22.79
C LYS A 96 28.20 -6.28 23.97
N ILE A 97 29.30 -5.76 24.50
CA ILE A 97 29.79 -6.04 25.85
C ILE A 97 29.71 -4.70 26.60
#